data_AF-A0A8B8ML32-F1
#
_entry.id   AF-A0A8B8ML32-F1
#
_cell.length_a   1.000
_cell.length_b   1.000
_cell.length_c   1.000
_cell.angle_alpha   90.00
_cell.angle_beta   90.00
_cell.angle_gamma   90.00
#
_symmetry.space_group_name_H-M   'P 1'
#
loop_
_entity.id
_entity.type
_entity.pdbx_description
1 polymer ?
#
loop_
_entity_poly.entity_id
_entity_poly.type
_entity_poly.pdbx_seq_one_letter_code
_entity_poly.pdbx_strand_id
1 'polypeptide(L)'
;MQGFSGGGDGATAELAHLQSTMSAIEAACTSIQMHLNPAAAEATILSLSRSPQPYKACQFILENSQVANARFQAAGAIRDAAIREWAFLTAEDRRSLVSFCLGFAMQHAGSPEGYVLAKVSSVAAQLLKRGWHDFSTAEKETFFHQIKQASLGIHGVHVQFIGINFLESLVSEFSPSTSSAMGLPREFHEQCRRSLELDYLKVFYCWTRDAALSVANKITESDSAVDEVKVCTAALRLILQILNWEFQCNSNGKKGVNVFSSGIRQDAGLSNRSECILVQPGPGWRDILISSRDIVWLLNLYTALRQKFSHEGFSIDCPIAVSARKLIMQYCSLTGTIFPSDNGQLQEHHLLQLLSGIIHWIDPPDLVSKQIECGKSERSLFSESPSAAGYFSDYF
;
A
#
# COMPACT_ATOMS: atom_id res chain seq x y z
N MET A 1 -25.54 42.06 42.06
CA MET A 1 -25.91 42.09 40.63
C MET A 1 -24.89 41.25 39.87
N GLN A 2 -25.41 40.29 39.08
CA GLN A 2 -24.86 39.58 37.91
C GLN A 2 -23.35 39.74 37.63
N GLY A 3 -22.55 38.71 37.36
CA GLY A 3 -22.84 37.36 36.89
C GLY A 3 -21.76 37.00 35.86
N PHE A 4 -20.99 35.93 36.11
CA PHE A 4 -20.16 35.26 35.11
C PHE A 4 -20.08 33.78 35.48
N SER A 5 -21.17 33.08 35.16
CA SER A 5 -21.29 31.63 35.24
C SER A 5 -21.85 31.18 33.89
N GLY A 6 -20.98 31.03 32.89
CA GLY A 6 -21.42 30.74 31.51
C GLY A 6 -20.57 29.75 30.72
N GLY A 7 -19.44 29.26 31.27
CA GLY A 7 -18.54 28.35 30.55
C GLY A 7 -18.77 26.86 30.80
N GLY A 8 -19.41 26.48 31.91
CA GLY A 8 -19.49 25.09 32.37
C GLY A 8 -20.60 24.25 31.73
N ASP A 9 -21.78 24.85 31.49
CA ASP A 9 -22.97 24.09 31.05
C ASP A 9 -22.94 23.70 29.56
N GLY A 10 -22.21 24.45 28.72
CA GLY A 10 -22.05 24.14 27.30
C GLY A 10 -21.14 22.94 27.04
N ALA A 11 -20.03 22.84 27.77
CA ALA A 11 -19.06 21.75 27.61
C ALA A 11 -19.61 20.41 28.11
N THR A 12 -20.41 20.43 29.18
CA THR A 12 -21.07 19.22 29.70
C THR A 12 -22.17 18.72 28.77
N ALA A 13 -22.95 19.63 28.17
CA ALA A 13 -23.94 19.29 27.16
C ALA A 13 -23.30 18.75 25.86
N GLU A 14 -22.20 19.34 25.39
CA GLU A 14 -21.44 18.85 24.23
C GLU A 14 -20.90 17.45 24.49
N LEU A 15 -20.30 17.21 25.65
CA LEU A 15 -19.79 15.89 26.04
C LEU A 15 -20.90 14.83 26.11
N ALA A 16 -22.06 15.18 26.69
CA ALA A 16 -23.21 14.29 26.75
C ALA A 16 -23.73 13.92 25.34
N HIS A 17 -23.74 14.88 24.42
CA HIS A 17 -24.10 14.63 23.02
C HIS A 17 -23.09 13.70 22.31
N LEU A 18 -21.79 13.91 22.51
CA LEU A 18 -20.73 13.06 21.95
C LEU A 18 -20.84 11.62 22.47
N GLN A 19 -21.08 11.45 23.78
CA GLN A 19 -21.30 10.14 24.41
C GLN A 19 -22.56 9.46 23.87
N SER A 20 -23.66 10.19 23.75
CA SER A 20 -24.91 9.66 23.19
C SER A 20 -24.73 9.19 21.74
N THR A 21 -24.02 9.97 20.93
CA THR A 21 -23.71 9.62 19.53
C THR A 21 -22.86 8.36 19.48
N MET A 22 -21.81 8.26 20.30
CA MET A 22 -20.96 7.07 20.39
C MET A 22 -21.78 5.83 20.75
N SER A 23 -22.59 5.88 21.82
CA SER A 23 -23.41 4.75 22.24
C SER A 23 -24.42 4.31 21.19
N ALA A 24 -25.01 5.25 20.43
CA ALA A 24 -25.93 4.93 19.34
C ALA A 24 -25.22 4.16 18.21
N ILE A 25 -23.99 4.58 17.86
CA ILE A 25 -23.20 3.94 16.81
C ILE A 25 -22.66 2.57 17.26
N GLU A 26 -22.24 2.44 18.52
CA GLU A 26 -21.87 1.16 19.12
C GLU A 26 -23.04 0.17 19.08
N ALA A 27 -24.22 0.59 19.54
CA ALA A 27 -25.43 -0.22 19.50
C ALA A 27 -25.83 -0.62 18.08
N ALA A 28 -25.72 0.28 17.10
CA ALA A 28 -25.95 -0.01 15.70
C ALA A 28 -24.97 -1.08 15.17
N CYS A 29 -23.67 -0.94 15.46
CA CYS A 29 -22.66 -1.92 15.05
C CYS A 29 -22.93 -3.31 15.65
N THR A 30 -23.29 -3.38 16.93
CA THR A 30 -23.67 -4.65 17.57
C THR A 30 -24.93 -5.24 16.97
N SER A 31 -25.93 -4.42 16.62
CA SER A 31 -27.18 -4.88 16.00
C SER A 31 -26.96 -5.49 14.62
N ILE A 32 -26.04 -4.94 13.80
CA ILE A 32 -25.63 -5.54 12.52
C ILE A 32 -24.95 -6.88 12.75
N GLN A 33 -24.00 -6.95 13.70
CA GLN A 33 -23.27 -8.18 14.00
C GLN A 33 -24.19 -9.31 14.51
N MET A 34 -25.24 -8.95 15.24
CA MET A 34 -26.22 -9.90 15.79
C MET A 34 -27.41 -10.15 14.85
N HIS A 35 -27.43 -9.53 13.66
CA HIS A 35 -28.53 -9.60 12.68
C HIS A 35 -29.92 -9.29 13.26
N LEU A 36 -30.01 -8.42 14.27
CA LEU A 36 -31.27 -8.13 14.96
C LEU A 36 -32.16 -7.18 14.15
N ASN A 37 -31.61 -6.04 13.73
CA ASN A 37 -32.29 -5.07 12.86
C ASN A 37 -31.29 -4.34 11.97
N PRO A 38 -30.75 -5.00 10.94
CA PRO A 38 -29.66 -4.45 10.13
C PRO A 38 -30.06 -3.15 9.42
N ALA A 39 -31.29 -3.02 8.92
CA ALA A 39 -31.74 -1.82 8.21
C ALA A 39 -31.77 -0.56 9.10
N ALA A 40 -32.28 -0.67 10.33
CA ALA A 40 -32.29 0.45 11.27
C ALA A 40 -30.88 0.82 11.74
N ALA A 41 -30.02 -0.18 11.94
CA ALA A 41 -28.64 0.04 12.32
C ALA A 41 -27.82 0.70 11.20
N GLU A 42 -27.98 0.25 9.95
CA GLU A 42 -27.38 0.89 8.77
C GLU A 42 -27.84 2.34 8.63
N ALA A 43 -29.14 2.62 8.81
CA ALA A 43 -29.66 3.99 8.78
C ALA A 43 -29.01 4.88 9.86
N THR A 44 -28.75 4.33 11.04
CA THR A 44 -28.07 5.05 12.14
C THR A 44 -26.60 5.32 11.81
N ILE A 45 -25.88 4.37 11.22
CA ILE A 45 -24.49 4.56 10.79
C ILE A 45 -24.42 5.58 9.64
N LEU A 46 -25.36 5.49 8.68
CA LEU A 46 -25.46 6.43 7.58
C LEU A 46 -25.79 7.84 8.05
N SER A 47 -26.61 8.01 9.10
CA SER A 47 -26.96 9.32 9.63
C SER A 47 -25.72 10.07 10.15
N LEU A 48 -24.77 9.37 10.78
CA LEU A 48 -23.49 9.94 11.19
C LEU A 48 -22.73 10.52 9.99
N SER A 49 -22.58 9.74 8.91
CA SER A 49 -21.87 10.19 7.69
C SER A 49 -22.53 11.37 6.99
N ARG A 50 -23.85 11.49 7.08
CA ARG A 50 -24.67 12.54 6.45
C ARG A 50 -24.87 13.76 7.33
N SER A 51 -24.57 13.67 8.62
CA SER A 51 -24.69 14.80 9.53
C SER A 51 -23.70 15.91 9.15
N PRO A 52 -24.05 17.19 9.36
CA PRO A 52 -23.15 18.29 9.08
C PRO A 52 -22.00 18.29 10.10
N GLN A 53 -20.75 18.41 9.62
CA GLN A 53 -19.56 18.49 10.46
C GLN A 53 -19.45 17.39 11.55
N PRO A 54 -19.48 16.08 11.21
CA PRO A 54 -19.40 14.99 12.18
C PRO A 54 -18.03 14.83 12.84
N TYR A 55 -17.03 15.61 12.44
CA TYR A 55 -15.61 15.38 12.74
C TYR A 55 -15.33 15.21 14.23
N LYS A 56 -15.84 16.11 15.09
CA LYS A 56 -15.66 15.99 16.55
C LYS A 56 -16.25 14.70 17.11
N ALA A 57 -17.45 14.32 16.66
CA ALA A 57 -18.10 13.09 17.09
C ALA A 57 -17.32 11.85 16.63
N CYS A 58 -16.84 11.85 15.38
CA CYS A 58 -16.03 10.75 14.87
C CYS A 58 -14.66 10.63 15.55
N GLN A 59 -13.98 11.75 15.83
CA GLN A 59 -12.74 11.78 16.60
C GLN A 59 -12.97 11.23 18.01
N PHE A 60 -14.04 11.66 18.68
CA PHE A 60 -14.42 11.15 19.99
C PHE A 60 -14.68 9.64 19.97
N ILE A 61 -15.41 9.13 18.97
CA ILE A 61 -15.66 7.68 18.81
C ILE A 61 -14.34 6.92 18.61
N LEU A 62 -13.45 7.43 17.76
CA LEU A 62 -12.15 6.80 17.49
C LEU A 62 -11.30 6.66 18.76
N GLU A 63 -11.28 7.70 19.60
CA GLU A 63 -10.46 7.74 20.82
C GLU A 63 -11.08 6.97 22.00
N ASN A 64 -12.40 6.91 22.12
CA ASN A 64 -13.07 6.46 23.34
C ASN A 64 -13.84 5.14 23.20
N SER A 65 -14.30 4.79 21.99
CA SER A 65 -15.15 3.61 21.80
C SER A 65 -14.39 2.31 22.05
N GLN A 66 -15.02 1.38 22.75
CA GLN A 66 -14.47 0.03 22.94
C GLN A 66 -14.88 -0.92 21.79
N VAL A 67 -15.74 -0.47 20.87
CA VAL A 67 -16.23 -1.26 19.74
C VAL A 67 -15.44 -0.92 18.47
N ALA A 68 -14.60 -1.84 18.04
CA ALA A 68 -13.75 -1.68 16.85
C ALA A 68 -14.52 -1.32 15.57
N ASN A 69 -15.71 -1.91 15.39
CA ASN A 69 -16.60 -1.57 14.27
C ASN A 69 -17.09 -0.13 14.34
N ALA A 70 -17.38 0.42 15.52
CA ALA A 70 -17.79 1.82 15.66
C ALA A 70 -16.65 2.77 15.27
N ARG A 71 -15.42 2.47 15.70
CA ARG A 71 -14.20 3.18 15.26
C ARG A 71 -14.02 3.14 13.74
N PHE A 72 -14.20 1.96 13.13
CA PHE A 72 -14.13 1.79 11.68
C PHE A 72 -15.17 2.64 10.93
N GLN A 73 -16.42 2.65 11.41
CA GLN A 73 -17.49 3.46 10.81
C GLN A 73 -17.23 4.96 11.00
N ALA A 74 -16.74 5.38 12.17
CA ALA A 74 -16.36 6.77 12.42
C ALA A 74 -15.27 7.26 11.47
N ALA A 75 -14.23 6.45 11.22
CA ALA A 75 -13.21 6.78 10.21
C ALA A 75 -13.82 6.93 8.80
N GLY A 76 -14.75 6.03 8.41
CA GLY A 76 -15.49 6.15 7.16
C GLY A 76 -16.34 7.43 7.07
N ALA A 77 -17.01 7.80 8.15
CA ALA A 77 -17.82 9.01 8.23
C ALA A 77 -16.97 10.29 8.11
N ILE A 78 -15.76 10.33 8.67
CA ILE A 78 -14.80 11.43 8.46
C ILE A 78 -14.53 11.63 6.97
N ARG A 79 -14.20 10.55 6.25
CA ARG A 79 -13.97 10.60 4.79
C ARG A 79 -15.19 11.13 4.05
N ASP A 80 -16.36 10.55 4.30
CA ASP A 80 -17.57 10.87 3.54
C ASP A 80 -18.02 12.32 3.77
N ALA A 81 -17.91 12.81 5.00
CA ALA A 81 -18.17 14.21 5.32
C ALA A 81 -17.11 15.13 4.71
N ALA A 82 -15.82 14.79 4.82
CA ALA A 82 -14.74 15.62 4.30
C ALA A 82 -14.81 15.75 2.77
N ILE A 83 -15.11 14.69 2.03
CA ILE A 83 -15.28 14.76 0.56
C ILE A 83 -16.43 15.70 0.19
N ARG A 84 -17.56 15.58 0.90
CA ARG A 84 -18.77 16.39 0.66
C ARG A 84 -18.57 17.86 1.01
N GLU A 85 -17.92 18.14 2.15
CA GLU A 85 -17.87 19.47 2.76
C GLU A 85 -16.52 20.17 2.56
N TRP A 86 -15.60 19.57 1.80
CA TRP A 86 -14.21 20.02 1.67
C TRP A 86 -14.07 21.53 1.41
N ALA A 87 -14.87 22.06 0.48
CA ALA A 87 -14.84 23.48 0.09
C ALA A 87 -15.23 24.43 1.24
N PHE A 88 -16.00 23.96 2.22
CA PHE A 88 -16.44 24.72 3.39
C PHE A 88 -15.50 24.59 4.60
N LEU A 89 -14.60 23.61 4.58
CA LEU A 89 -13.59 23.45 5.63
C LEU A 89 -12.52 24.53 5.51
N THR A 90 -12.07 25.05 6.66
CA THR A 90 -10.92 25.95 6.69
C THR A 90 -9.63 25.20 6.37
N ALA A 91 -8.57 25.94 6.00
CA ALA A 91 -7.25 25.33 5.77
C ALA A 91 -6.74 24.59 7.01
N GLU A 92 -7.02 25.12 8.21
CA GLU A 92 -6.66 24.49 9.47
C GLU A 92 -7.44 23.19 9.71
N ASP A 93 -8.75 23.19 9.46
CA ASP A 93 -9.57 21.98 9.61
C ASP A 93 -9.12 20.88 8.65
N ARG A 94 -8.80 21.23 7.40
CA ARG A 94 -8.28 20.26 6.42
C ARG A 94 -6.97 19.64 6.90
N ARG A 95 -6.05 20.46 7.42
CA ARG A 95 -4.75 20.00 7.93
C ARG A 95 -4.92 19.14 9.18
N SER A 96 -5.74 19.59 10.13
CA SER A 96 -5.97 18.90 11.40
C SER A 96 -6.62 17.53 11.21
N LEU A 97 -7.53 17.38 10.23
CA LEU A 97 -8.11 16.07 9.90
C LEU A 97 -7.06 15.07 9.40
N VAL A 98 -6.16 15.49 8.51
CA VAL A 98 -5.05 14.64 8.02
C VAL A 98 -4.12 14.28 9.17
N SER A 99 -3.68 15.27 9.95
CA SER A 99 -2.81 15.08 11.12
C SER A 99 -3.43 14.17 12.17
N PHE A 100 -4.73 14.32 12.45
CA PHE A 100 -5.44 13.50 13.40
C PHE A 100 -5.43 12.02 12.97
N CYS A 101 -5.83 11.72 11.73
CA CYS A 101 -5.87 10.35 11.26
C CYS A 101 -4.47 9.71 11.20
N LEU A 102 -3.44 10.47 10.77
CA LEU A 102 -2.04 10.02 10.83
C LEU A 102 -1.58 9.73 12.26
N GLY A 103 -1.79 10.68 13.17
CA GLY A 103 -1.41 10.57 14.57
C GLY A 103 -2.10 9.39 15.27
N PHE A 104 -3.41 9.23 15.04
CA PHE A 104 -4.19 8.13 15.59
C PHE A 104 -3.64 6.77 15.15
N ALA A 105 -3.40 6.58 13.85
CA ALA A 105 -2.88 5.30 13.34
C ALA A 105 -1.51 4.95 13.96
N MET A 106 -0.63 5.94 14.14
CA MET A 106 0.69 5.75 14.73
C MET A 106 0.63 5.51 16.23
N GLN A 107 -0.19 6.27 16.97
CA GLN A 107 -0.35 6.13 18.42
C GLN A 107 -0.90 4.76 18.80
N HIS A 108 -1.76 4.19 17.95
CA HIS A 108 -2.41 2.90 18.17
C HIS A 108 -1.77 1.75 17.37
N ALA A 109 -0.54 1.92 16.87
CA ALA A 109 0.10 0.95 15.96
C ALA A 109 0.20 -0.49 16.50
N GLY A 110 0.26 -0.67 17.83
CA GLY A 110 0.30 -1.98 18.48
C GLY A 110 -1.07 -2.61 18.77
N SER A 111 -2.18 -1.97 18.36
CA SER A 111 -3.53 -2.51 18.57
C SER A 111 -3.77 -3.78 17.73
N PRO A 112 -4.49 -4.77 18.27
CA PRO A 112 -4.88 -5.97 17.51
C PRO A 112 -5.92 -5.67 16.42
N GLU A 113 -6.58 -4.51 16.44
CA GLU A 113 -7.59 -4.09 15.46
C GLU A 113 -6.97 -3.51 14.18
N GLY A 114 -6.07 -4.27 13.54
CA GLY A 114 -5.31 -3.80 12.37
C GLY A 114 -6.17 -3.29 11.20
N TYR A 115 -7.39 -3.81 11.03
CA TYR A 115 -8.31 -3.34 9.99
C TYR A 115 -8.84 -1.91 10.24
N VAL A 116 -8.95 -1.48 11.50
CA VAL A 116 -9.33 -0.11 11.86
C VAL A 116 -8.17 0.83 11.51
N LEU A 117 -6.94 0.47 11.85
CA LEU A 117 -5.75 1.26 11.53
C LEU A 117 -5.54 1.36 10.02
N ALA A 118 -5.77 0.27 9.28
CA ALA A 118 -5.75 0.28 7.81
C ALA A 118 -6.83 1.22 7.25
N LYS A 119 -8.05 1.21 7.82
CA LYS A 119 -9.12 2.13 7.42
C LYS A 119 -8.74 3.58 7.67
N VAL A 120 -8.24 3.90 8.87
CA VAL A 120 -7.83 5.27 9.24
C VAL A 120 -6.68 5.74 8.34
N SER A 121 -5.70 4.88 8.04
CA SER A 121 -4.59 5.18 7.13
C SER A 121 -5.09 5.48 5.71
N SER A 122 -6.04 4.68 5.19
CA SER A 122 -6.68 4.93 3.90
C SER A 122 -7.47 6.25 3.88
N VAL A 123 -8.17 6.58 4.96
CA VAL A 123 -8.87 7.87 5.10
C VAL A 123 -7.88 9.03 5.08
N ALA A 124 -6.79 8.95 5.83
CA ALA A 124 -5.75 9.98 5.80
C ALA A 124 -5.12 10.15 4.41
N ALA A 125 -4.86 9.06 3.68
CA ALA A 125 -4.40 9.11 2.29
C ALA A 125 -5.40 9.82 1.36
N GLN A 126 -6.69 9.54 1.54
CA GLN A 126 -7.78 10.16 0.79
C GLN A 126 -7.91 11.65 1.08
N LEU A 127 -7.83 12.06 2.35
CA LEU A 127 -7.84 13.45 2.74
C LEU A 127 -6.61 14.19 2.19
N LEU A 128 -5.43 13.55 2.22
CA LEU A 128 -4.19 14.12 1.67
C LEU A 128 -4.29 14.33 0.14
N LYS A 129 -4.82 13.35 -0.60
CA LYS A 129 -5.08 13.51 -2.05
C LYS A 129 -6.16 14.57 -2.30
N ARG A 130 -7.25 14.57 -1.52
CA ARG A 130 -8.35 15.52 -1.68
C ARG A 130 -7.89 16.97 -1.53
N GLY A 131 -6.96 17.21 -0.62
CA GLY A 131 -6.31 18.50 -0.39
C GLY A 131 -5.02 18.72 -1.16
N TRP A 132 -4.64 17.85 -2.11
CA TRP A 132 -3.30 17.86 -2.71
C TRP A 132 -2.89 19.23 -3.26
N HIS A 133 -3.80 19.96 -3.89
CA HIS A 133 -3.54 21.30 -4.41
C HIS A 133 -3.87 22.43 -3.43
N ASP A 134 -4.57 22.14 -2.34
CA ASP A 134 -4.90 23.11 -1.29
C ASP A 134 -3.78 23.23 -0.25
N PHE A 135 -3.04 22.16 -0.03
CA PHE A 135 -1.89 22.16 0.87
C PHE A 135 -0.67 22.79 0.21
N SER A 136 -0.06 23.74 0.91
CA SER A 136 1.26 24.27 0.58
C SER A 136 2.33 23.18 0.64
N THR A 137 3.46 23.44 -0.01
CA THR A 137 4.61 22.52 0.03
C THR A 137 5.07 22.26 1.47
N ALA A 138 5.11 23.29 2.33
CA ALA A 138 5.53 23.15 3.73
C ALA A 138 4.59 22.24 4.54
N GLU A 139 3.28 22.30 4.29
CA GLU A 139 2.30 21.42 4.94
C GLU A 139 2.49 19.96 4.49
N LYS A 140 2.69 19.73 3.19
CA LYS A 140 3.00 18.39 2.66
C LYS A 140 4.27 17.82 3.29
N GLU A 141 5.33 18.62 3.35
CA GLU A 141 6.60 18.22 3.98
C GLU A 141 6.43 17.89 5.46
N THR A 142 5.52 18.55 6.17
CA THR A 142 5.22 18.21 7.58
C THR A 142 4.60 16.82 7.70
N PHE A 143 3.61 16.50 6.87
CA PHE A 143 3.02 15.15 6.84
C PHE A 143 4.07 14.11 6.45
N PHE A 144 4.82 14.37 5.38
CA PHE A 144 5.84 13.46 4.87
C PHE A 144 7.01 13.25 5.81
N HIS A 145 7.39 14.26 6.59
CA HIS A 145 8.36 14.10 7.65
C HIS A 145 7.88 13.09 8.69
N GLN A 146 6.63 13.20 9.16
CA GLN A 146 6.06 12.26 10.13
C GLN A 146 6.01 10.83 9.57
N ILE A 147 5.58 10.68 8.32
CA ILE A 147 5.51 9.38 7.63
C ILE A 147 6.91 8.78 7.44
N LYS A 148 7.91 9.58 7.08
CA LYS A 148 9.31 9.16 6.96
C LYS A 148 9.85 8.64 8.30
N GLN A 149 9.63 9.37 9.39
CA GLN A 149 10.09 8.95 10.72
C GLN A 149 9.45 7.62 11.12
N ALA A 150 8.15 7.46 10.84
CA ALA A 150 7.43 6.21 11.04
C ALA A 150 8.04 5.09 10.19
N SER A 151 8.18 5.24 8.87
CA SER A 151 8.71 4.20 7.97
C SER A 151 10.14 3.77 8.29
N LEU A 152 10.96 4.66 8.87
CA LEU A 152 12.32 4.35 9.30
C LEU A 152 12.37 3.64 10.67
N GLY A 153 11.23 3.42 11.31
CA GLY A 153 11.14 2.66 12.57
C GLY A 153 11.63 3.41 13.80
N ILE A 154 11.73 4.74 13.74
CA ILE A 154 12.25 5.60 14.83
C ILE A 154 11.40 5.48 16.10
N HIS A 155 10.11 5.15 15.93
CA HIS A 155 9.15 4.95 17.03
C HIS A 155 8.78 3.47 17.24
N GLY A 156 9.60 2.54 16.76
CA GLY A 156 9.41 1.10 16.93
C GLY A 156 8.76 0.39 15.73
N VAL A 157 8.84 -0.95 15.74
CA VAL A 157 8.50 -1.82 14.61
C VAL A 157 7.01 -1.77 14.21
N HIS A 158 6.10 -1.60 15.17
CA HIS A 158 4.68 -1.45 14.87
C HIS A 158 4.38 -0.14 14.15
N VAL A 159 4.97 0.98 14.61
CA VAL A 159 4.82 2.28 13.94
C VAL A 159 5.49 2.24 12.56
N GLN A 160 6.59 1.49 12.42
CA GLN A 160 7.20 1.21 11.12
C GLN A 160 6.24 0.55 10.14
N PHE A 161 5.57 -0.51 10.58
CA PHE A 161 4.56 -1.19 9.79
C PHE A 161 3.41 -0.25 9.40
N ILE A 162 2.93 0.60 10.31
CA ILE A 162 1.89 1.59 9.99
C ILE A 162 2.39 2.62 8.97
N GLY A 163 3.61 3.14 9.12
CA GLY A 163 4.21 4.09 8.17
C GLY A 163 4.28 3.53 6.74
N ILE A 164 4.66 2.25 6.60
CA ILE A 164 4.71 1.56 5.31
C ILE A 164 3.31 1.35 4.72
N ASN A 165 2.35 0.86 5.51
CA ASN A 165 0.97 0.68 5.02
C ASN A 165 0.28 2.01 4.70
N PHE A 166 0.67 3.09 5.37
CA PHE A 166 0.21 4.43 5.02
C PHE A 166 0.73 4.84 3.63
N LEU A 167 2.03 4.67 3.37
CA LEU A 167 2.61 4.93 2.04
C LEU A 167 1.95 4.06 0.97
N GLU A 168 1.68 2.79 1.26
CA GLU A 168 0.95 1.89 0.36
C GLU A 168 -0.46 2.39 0.07
N SER A 169 -1.20 2.82 1.09
CA SER A 169 -2.53 3.41 0.92
C SER A 169 -2.45 4.69 0.08
N LEU A 170 -1.41 5.50 0.27
CA LEU A 170 -1.20 6.74 -0.47
C LEU A 170 -0.88 6.48 -1.95
N VAL A 171 0.09 5.60 -2.24
CA VAL A 171 0.41 5.21 -3.62
C VAL A 171 -0.82 4.60 -4.30
N SER A 172 -1.57 3.75 -3.59
CA SER A 172 -2.81 3.18 -4.11
C SER A 172 -3.83 4.24 -4.45
N GLU A 173 -4.01 5.24 -3.59
CA GLU A 173 -5.00 6.30 -3.76
C GLU A 173 -4.67 7.22 -4.94
N PHE A 174 -3.39 7.40 -5.28
CA PHE A 174 -2.97 8.19 -6.45
C PHE A 174 -2.88 7.38 -7.75
N SER A 175 -2.98 6.05 -7.67
CA SER A 175 -2.90 5.16 -8.81
C SER A 175 -4.07 5.39 -9.80
N PRO A 176 -3.86 5.20 -11.12
CA PRO A 176 -4.92 5.33 -12.12
C PRO A 176 -5.94 4.20 -12.07
N SER A 177 -5.49 3.02 -11.64
CA SER A 177 -6.29 1.80 -11.52
C SER A 177 -7.28 1.84 -10.36
N THR A 178 -7.19 2.84 -9.48
CA THR A 178 -8.12 3.05 -8.37
C THR A 178 -9.07 4.19 -8.70
N SER A 179 -10.35 3.85 -8.90
CA SER A 179 -11.40 4.87 -9.01
C SER A 179 -11.59 5.49 -7.62
N SER A 180 -10.96 6.65 -7.38
CA SER A 180 -11.20 7.38 -6.13
C SER A 180 -12.58 8.03 -6.20
N ALA A 181 -13.50 7.62 -5.32
CA ALA A 181 -14.85 8.17 -5.21
C ALA A 181 -14.86 9.56 -4.56
N MET A 182 -14.01 10.49 -5.05
CA MET A 182 -13.88 11.86 -4.54
C MET A 182 -14.83 12.85 -5.23
N GLY A 183 -15.53 12.43 -6.29
CA GLY A 183 -16.42 13.30 -7.07
C GLY A 183 -15.69 14.45 -7.77
N LEU A 184 -14.39 14.28 -8.06
CA LEU A 184 -13.55 15.29 -8.69
C LEU A 184 -13.32 15.02 -10.18
N PRO A 185 -13.01 16.06 -10.98
CA PRO A 185 -12.70 15.90 -12.40
C PRO A 185 -11.48 15.00 -12.64
N ARG A 186 -11.44 14.36 -13.80
CA ARG A 186 -10.33 13.48 -14.20
C ARG A 186 -8.99 14.21 -14.22
N GLU A 187 -8.99 15.47 -14.63
CA GLU A 187 -7.80 16.31 -14.74
C GLU A 187 -7.14 16.50 -13.37
N PHE A 188 -7.93 16.62 -12.30
CA PHE A 188 -7.42 16.69 -10.93
C PHE A 188 -6.64 15.42 -10.58
N HIS A 189 -7.19 14.25 -10.91
CA HIS A 189 -6.54 12.97 -10.64
C HIS A 189 -5.26 12.79 -11.45
N GLU A 190 -5.26 13.21 -12.72
CA GLU A 190 -4.06 13.16 -13.57
C GLU A 190 -2.95 14.12 -13.09
N GLN A 191 -3.32 15.31 -12.59
CA GLN A 191 -2.37 16.25 -11.99
C GLN A 191 -1.77 15.70 -10.69
N CYS A 192 -2.61 15.15 -9.80
CA CYS A 192 -2.15 14.50 -8.58
C CYS A 192 -1.18 13.35 -8.89
N ARG A 193 -1.54 12.46 -9.83
CA ARG A 193 -0.69 11.35 -10.29
C ARG A 193 0.66 11.85 -10.77
N ARG A 194 0.69 12.85 -11.65
CA ARG A 194 1.93 13.39 -12.23
C ARG A 194 2.81 14.02 -11.17
N SER A 195 2.24 14.82 -10.26
CA SER A 195 3.01 15.43 -9.16
C SER A 195 3.57 14.35 -8.22
N LEU A 196 2.79 13.32 -7.86
CA LEU A 196 3.29 12.24 -7.03
C LEU A 196 4.47 11.51 -7.70
N GLU A 197 4.32 11.15 -8.99
CA GLU A 197 5.34 10.43 -9.75
C GLU A 197 6.67 11.19 -9.86
N LEU A 198 6.59 12.50 -10.17
CA LEU A 198 7.77 13.34 -10.37
C LEU A 198 8.45 13.73 -9.05
N ASP A 199 7.66 14.10 -8.05
CA ASP A 199 8.18 14.78 -6.86
C ASP A 199 8.44 13.83 -5.68
N TYR A 200 7.67 12.74 -5.55
CA TYR A 200 7.61 11.96 -4.31
C TYR A 200 7.82 10.45 -4.46
N LEU A 201 7.44 9.84 -5.59
CA LEU A 201 7.42 8.38 -5.75
C LEU A 201 8.81 7.75 -5.56
N LYS A 202 9.86 8.38 -6.10
CA LYS A 202 11.25 7.98 -5.91
C LYS A 202 11.69 8.07 -4.44
N VAL A 203 11.22 9.09 -3.72
CA VAL A 203 11.54 9.29 -2.30
C VAL A 203 10.86 8.22 -1.44
N PHE A 204 9.59 7.90 -1.71
CA PHE A 204 8.87 6.83 -1.01
C PHE A 204 9.49 5.46 -1.24
N TYR A 205 9.96 5.20 -2.46
CA TYR A 205 10.75 4.01 -2.76
C TYR A 205 11.99 3.92 -1.85
N CYS A 206 12.78 5.00 -1.73
CA CYS A 206 13.98 5.00 -0.87
C CYS A 206 13.64 4.70 0.58
N TRP A 207 12.62 5.36 1.15
CA TRP A 207 12.24 5.14 2.54
C TRP A 207 11.78 3.70 2.79
N THR A 208 11.03 3.14 1.84
CA THR A 208 10.52 1.78 1.91
C THR A 208 11.65 0.75 1.79
N ARG A 209 12.61 0.98 0.90
CA ARG A 209 13.82 0.18 0.79
C ARG A 209 14.62 0.22 2.09
N ASP A 210 14.88 1.41 2.61
CA ASP A 210 15.67 1.58 3.84
C ASP A 210 14.97 0.91 5.04
N ALA A 211 13.63 0.93 5.06
CA ALA A 211 12.83 0.18 6.03
C ALA A 211 13.04 -1.33 5.91
N ALA A 212 12.98 -1.89 4.70
CA ALA A 212 13.22 -3.32 4.47
C ALA A 212 14.64 -3.74 4.89
N LEU A 213 15.64 -2.92 4.54
CA LEU A 213 17.04 -3.13 4.92
C LEU A 213 17.22 -3.11 6.45
N SER A 214 16.55 -2.20 7.16
CA SER A 214 16.69 -2.02 8.60
C SER A 214 16.29 -3.25 9.43
N VAL A 215 15.37 -4.08 8.91
CA VAL A 215 14.85 -5.27 9.60
C VAL A 215 15.44 -6.58 9.06
N ALA A 216 16.18 -6.54 7.94
CA ALA A 216 16.63 -7.72 7.23
C ALA A 216 17.53 -8.65 8.09
N ASN A 217 18.52 -8.09 8.78
CA ASN A 217 19.47 -8.88 9.57
C ASN A 217 18.77 -9.66 10.70
N LYS A 218 17.81 -9.02 11.37
CA LYS A 218 17.04 -9.67 12.44
C LYS A 218 16.21 -10.84 11.93
N ILE A 219 15.65 -10.73 10.71
CA ILE A 219 14.89 -11.81 10.08
C ILE A 219 15.79 -13.01 9.80
N THR A 220 17.02 -12.78 9.34
CA THR A 220 17.97 -13.86 9.05
C THR A 220 18.60 -14.47 10.29
N GLU A 221 18.78 -13.69 11.36
CA GLU A 221 19.50 -14.11 12.57
C GLU A 221 18.60 -14.68 13.67
N SER A 222 17.28 -14.40 13.64
CA SER A 222 16.37 -14.75 14.74
C SER A 222 15.08 -15.40 14.26
N ASP A 223 14.66 -16.46 14.95
CA ASP A 223 13.40 -17.18 14.65
C ASP A 223 12.17 -16.52 15.27
N SER A 224 12.35 -15.52 16.15
CA SER A 224 11.26 -14.78 16.82
C SER A 224 10.93 -13.43 16.15
N ALA A 225 11.48 -13.15 14.97
CA ALA A 225 11.37 -11.87 14.24
C ALA A 225 10.00 -11.66 13.53
N VAL A 226 8.89 -11.97 14.19
CA VAL A 226 7.54 -11.97 13.58
C VAL A 226 7.13 -10.58 13.08
N ASP A 227 7.36 -9.53 13.87
CA ASP A 227 6.97 -8.17 13.49
C ASP A 227 7.90 -7.56 12.44
N GLU A 228 9.20 -7.86 12.51
CA GLU A 228 10.16 -7.53 11.45
C GLU A 228 9.79 -8.18 10.12
N VAL A 229 9.35 -9.44 10.12
CA VAL A 229 8.86 -10.12 8.91
C VAL A 229 7.64 -9.39 8.33
N LYS A 230 6.70 -8.92 9.16
CA LYS A 230 5.54 -8.13 8.70
C LYS A 230 5.97 -6.82 8.05
N VAL A 231 6.90 -6.09 8.68
CA VAL A 231 7.48 -4.85 8.14
C VAL A 231 8.14 -5.10 6.79
N CYS A 232 9.03 -6.09 6.71
CA CYS A 232 9.74 -6.40 5.47
C CYS A 232 8.77 -6.84 4.37
N THR A 233 7.79 -7.70 4.68
CA THR A 233 6.76 -8.13 3.72
C THR A 233 5.96 -6.93 3.18
N ALA A 234 5.53 -6.02 4.07
CA ALA A 234 4.82 -4.81 3.66
C ALA A 234 5.70 -3.89 2.80
N ALA A 235 6.99 -3.76 3.14
CA ALA A 235 7.94 -2.96 2.38
C ALA A 235 8.16 -3.53 0.97
N LEU A 236 8.39 -4.84 0.84
CA LEU A 236 8.55 -5.50 -0.46
C LEU A 236 7.29 -5.36 -1.33
N ARG A 237 6.11 -5.49 -0.72
CA ARG A 237 4.82 -5.27 -1.40
C ARG A 237 4.67 -3.84 -1.91
N LEU A 238 5.02 -2.84 -1.10
CA LEU A 238 4.98 -1.44 -1.51
C LEU A 238 6.01 -1.12 -2.61
N ILE A 239 7.23 -1.66 -2.51
CA ILE A 239 8.23 -1.52 -3.57
C ILE A 239 7.68 -2.11 -4.88
N LEU A 240 7.11 -3.31 -4.83
CA LEU A 240 6.48 -3.95 -6.00
C LEU A 240 5.35 -3.09 -6.57
N GLN A 241 4.52 -2.49 -5.71
CA GLN A 241 3.45 -1.57 -6.15
C GLN A 241 4.02 -0.34 -6.86
N ILE A 242 5.07 0.28 -6.31
CA ILE A 242 5.74 1.43 -6.92
C ILE A 242 6.36 1.06 -8.27
N LEU A 243 6.98 -0.12 -8.38
CA LEU A 243 7.56 -0.57 -9.65
C LEU A 243 6.49 -0.94 -10.68
N ASN A 244 5.29 -1.34 -10.26
CA ASN A 244 4.14 -1.53 -11.13
C ASN A 244 3.40 -0.22 -11.47
N TRP A 245 3.94 0.93 -11.04
CA TRP A 245 3.39 2.22 -11.43
C TRP A 245 3.50 2.40 -12.94
N GLU A 246 2.41 2.90 -13.55
CA GLU A 246 2.40 3.25 -14.97
C GLU A 246 3.18 4.57 -15.19
N PHE A 247 4.50 4.49 -15.30
CA PHE A 247 5.36 5.67 -15.49
C PHE A 247 5.04 6.41 -16.79
N GLN A 248 4.87 7.73 -16.69
CA GLN A 248 4.78 8.64 -17.83
C GLN A 248 6.19 8.93 -18.34
N CYS A 249 6.82 7.95 -18.98
CA CYS A 249 8.04 8.22 -19.75
C CYS A 249 7.74 9.32 -20.78
N ASN A 250 8.69 10.24 -20.99
CA ASN A 250 8.58 11.42 -21.85
C ASN A 250 8.45 11.03 -23.34
N SER A 251 7.35 10.35 -23.69
CA SER A 251 6.99 10.03 -25.05
C SER A 251 6.37 11.26 -25.67
N ASN A 252 7.20 12.09 -26.30
CA ASN A 252 6.77 13.03 -27.33
C ASN A 252 6.17 12.32 -28.58
N GLY A 253 5.86 11.03 -28.50
CA GLY A 253 5.18 10.25 -29.54
C GLY A 253 3.79 9.82 -29.08
N LYS A 254 2.77 10.41 -29.70
CA LYS A 254 1.36 9.96 -29.78
C LYS A 254 1.09 8.53 -29.28
N LYS A 255 0.77 8.38 -27.99
CA LYS A 255 -0.08 7.31 -27.47
C LYS A 255 -0.90 7.87 -26.30
N GLY A 256 -1.86 8.73 -26.64
CA GLY A 256 -3.08 8.84 -25.86
C GLY A 256 -3.84 7.53 -26.01
N VAL A 257 -3.38 6.46 -25.35
CA VAL A 257 -4.21 5.28 -25.17
C VAL A 257 -5.27 5.71 -24.18
N ASN A 258 -6.48 5.80 -24.68
CA ASN A 258 -7.66 6.11 -23.91
C ASN A 258 -7.83 4.99 -22.89
N VAL A 259 -7.41 5.22 -21.64
CA VAL A 259 -7.45 4.24 -20.51
C VAL A 259 -8.89 3.80 -20.17
N PHE A 260 -9.90 4.35 -20.85
CA PHE A 260 -11.31 3.99 -20.72
C PHE A 260 -11.98 3.60 -22.05
N SER A 261 -11.28 2.95 -22.99
CA SER A 261 -11.98 2.26 -24.08
C SER A 261 -12.62 0.96 -23.57
N SER A 262 -13.81 1.10 -22.99
CA SER A 262 -14.79 0.02 -22.90
C SER A 262 -15.17 -0.41 -24.33
N GLY A 263 -14.86 -1.65 -24.67
CA GLY A 263 -15.39 -2.36 -25.85
C GLY A 263 -14.76 -2.00 -27.20
N ILE A 264 -13.90 -2.88 -27.71
CA ILE A 264 -14.04 -3.60 -29.00
C ILE A 264 -12.86 -4.58 -29.11
N ARG A 265 -13.19 -5.85 -29.34
CA ARG A 265 -12.27 -6.97 -29.56
C ARG A 265 -11.59 -6.86 -30.93
N GLN A 266 -10.28 -7.14 -30.99
CA GLN A 266 -9.47 -7.77 -32.06
C GLN A 266 -8.00 -7.43 -31.72
N ASP A 267 -7.09 -8.33 -31.36
CA ASP A 267 -6.70 -9.58 -32.02
C ASP A 267 -6.53 -10.75 -31.04
N ALA A 268 -7.20 -11.86 -31.36
CA ALA A 268 -6.97 -13.15 -30.74
C ALA A 268 -5.81 -13.85 -31.46
N GLY A 269 -4.62 -13.84 -30.86
CA GLY A 269 -3.46 -14.53 -31.45
C GLY A 269 -2.27 -14.82 -30.53
N LEU A 270 -2.10 -14.16 -29.38
CA LEU A 270 -0.95 -14.37 -28.48
C LEU A 270 -1.28 -14.23 -26.97
N SER A 271 -2.54 -14.34 -26.57
CA SER A 271 -2.96 -14.22 -25.15
C SER A 271 -2.81 -15.53 -24.38
N ASN A 272 -1.58 -15.89 -24.04
CA ASN A 272 -1.28 -16.82 -22.93
C ASN A 272 0.17 -16.67 -22.42
N ARG A 273 0.79 -15.48 -22.50
CA ARG A 273 1.97 -15.16 -21.68
C ARG A 273 1.50 -14.42 -20.45
N SER A 274 1.91 -14.88 -19.27
CA SER A 274 1.76 -14.18 -17.99
C SER A 274 2.05 -12.69 -18.21
N GLU A 275 1.09 -11.81 -17.94
CA GLU A 275 1.19 -10.36 -18.14
C GLU A 275 2.29 -9.80 -17.24
N CYS A 276 3.53 -9.83 -17.71
CA CYS A 276 4.64 -9.16 -17.05
C CYS A 276 4.50 -7.66 -17.35
N ILE A 277 4.08 -6.87 -16.36
CA ILE A 277 4.01 -5.41 -16.48
C ILE A 277 5.45 -4.92 -16.64
N LEU A 278 5.73 -4.30 -17.80
CA LEU A 278 7.05 -3.74 -18.09
C LEU A 278 7.27 -2.49 -17.24
N VAL A 279 8.43 -2.42 -16.58
CA VAL A 279 8.79 -1.30 -15.71
C VAL A 279 9.67 -0.33 -16.46
N GLN A 280 9.13 0.86 -16.74
CA GLN A 280 9.79 1.87 -17.58
C GLN A 280 9.98 3.22 -16.88
N PRO A 281 10.71 3.26 -15.75
CA PRO A 281 11.04 4.52 -15.09
C PRO A 281 12.08 5.30 -15.91
N GLY A 282 12.11 6.62 -15.72
CA GLY A 282 13.07 7.49 -16.39
C GLY A 282 14.52 7.33 -15.89
N PRO A 283 15.50 7.96 -16.55
CA PRO A 283 16.93 7.85 -16.20
C PRO A 283 17.25 8.22 -14.74
N GLY A 284 16.44 9.09 -14.12
CA GLY A 284 16.60 9.48 -12.72
C GLY A 284 16.46 8.32 -11.73
N TRP A 285 15.94 7.16 -12.13
CA TRP A 285 15.83 5.97 -11.28
C TRP A 285 17.03 5.02 -11.38
N ARG A 286 17.95 5.25 -12.33
CA ARG A 286 19.10 4.37 -12.61
C ARG A 286 19.96 4.12 -11.38
N ASP A 287 20.31 5.19 -10.66
CA ASP A 287 21.21 5.12 -9.50
C ASP A 287 20.64 4.23 -8.39
N ILE A 288 19.31 4.14 -8.31
CA ILE A 288 18.58 3.42 -7.28
C ILE A 288 18.24 1.99 -7.69
N LEU A 289 17.83 1.77 -8.93
CA LEU A 289 17.33 0.45 -9.37
C LEU A 289 18.40 -0.42 -10.00
N ILE A 290 19.46 0.18 -10.58
CA ILE A 290 20.52 -0.54 -11.30
C ILE A 290 21.85 -0.42 -10.55
N SER A 291 22.26 0.80 -10.21
CA SER A 291 23.58 1.03 -9.61
C SER A 291 23.64 0.71 -8.10
N SER A 292 22.49 0.46 -7.47
CA SER A 292 22.42 0.07 -6.07
C SER A 292 22.79 -1.40 -5.89
N ARG A 293 23.16 -1.76 -4.65
CA ARG A 293 23.36 -3.17 -4.26
C ARG A 293 22.03 -3.86 -3.88
N ASP A 294 20.90 -3.23 -4.20
CA ASP A 294 19.58 -3.66 -3.74
C ASP A 294 19.18 -5.01 -4.35
N ILE A 295 19.57 -5.25 -5.61
CA ILE A 295 19.34 -6.54 -6.29
C ILE A 295 20.13 -7.64 -5.58
N VAL A 296 21.42 -7.43 -5.32
CA VAL A 296 22.26 -8.42 -4.61
C VAL A 296 21.68 -8.71 -3.23
N TRP A 297 21.28 -7.65 -2.51
CA TRP A 297 20.63 -7.80 -1.22
C TRP A 297 19.33 -8.62 -1.30
N LEU A 298 18.47 -8.34 -2.28
CA LEU A 298 17.20 -9.05 -2.45
C LEU A 298 17.39 -10.53 -2.79
N LEU A 299 18.35 -10.84 -3.66
CA LEU A 299 18.71 -12.23 -4.02
C LEU A 299 19.26 -12.97 -2.78
N ASN A 300 20.10 -12.31 -1.98
CA ASN A 300 20.64 -12.88 -0.75
C ASN A 300 19.57 -13.08 0.32
N LEU A 301 18.67 -12.10 0.50
CA LEU A 301 17.53 -12.20 1.40
C LEU A 301 16.67 -13.41 1.00
N TYR A 302 16.30 -13.53 -0.27
CA TYR A 302 15.48 -14.65 -0.72
C TYR A 302 16.19 -16.00 -0.52
N THR A 303 17.49 -16.09 -0.78
CA THR A 303 18.29 -17.30 -0.52
C THR A 303 18.28 -17.67 0.97
N ALA A 304 18.49 -16.69 1.85
CA ALA A 304 18.46 -16.91 3.30
C ALA A 304 17.07 -17.36 3.78
N LEU A 305 15.99 -16.76 3.24
CA LEU A 305 14.62 -17.17 3.54
C LEU A 305 14.36 -18.62 3.09
N ARG A 306 14.80 -19.01 1.89
CA ARG A 306 14.66 -20.40 1.43
C ARG A 306 15.36 -21.37 2.38
N GLN A 307 16.62 -21.11 2.72
CA GLN A 307 17.37 -21.97 3.65
C GLN A 307 16.66 -22.10 5.00
N LYS A 308 16.25 -20.96 5.58
CA LYS A 308 15.57 -20.92 6.87
C LYS A 308 14.27 -21.74 6.88
N PHE A 309 13.39 -21.53 5.90
CA PHE A 309 12.08 -22.18 5.88
C PHE A 309 12.12 -23.63 5.36
N SER A 310 13.14 -24.02 4.59
CA SER A 310 13.34 -25.43 4.19
C SER A 310 13.65 -26.35 5.38
N HIS A 311 14.29 -25.85 6.45
CA HIS A 311 14.63 -26.65 7.62
C HIS A 311 13.48 -26.86 8.60
N GLU A 312 12.47 -25.98 8.58
CA GLU A 312 11.38 -25.94 9.57
C GLU A 312 10.09 -26.62 9.09
N GLY A 313 10.06 -27.17 7.87
CA GLY A 313 8.85 -27.77 7.28
C GLY A 313 7.78 -26.74 6.89
N PHE A 314 8.12 -25.44 6.90
CA PHE A 314 7.26 -24.39 6.34
C PHE A 314 7.36 -24.40 4.80
N SER A 315 6.22 -24.25 4.12
CA SER A 315 6.20 -24.11 2.66
C SER A 315 7.01 -22.89 2.20
N ILE A 316 7.62 -22.98 1.01
CA ILE A 316 8.23 -21.86 0.23
C ILE A 316 7.21 -20.72 -0.04
N ASP A 317 5.94 -20.94 0.30
CA ASP A 317 4.83 -19.99 0.24
C ASP A 317 4.74 -19.00 1.41
N CYS A 318 5.80 -18.85 2.22
CA CYS A 318 5.78 -17.82 3.26
C CYS A 318 5.61 -16.41 2.63
N PRO A 319 4.78 -15.52 3.22
CA PRO A 319 4.41 -14.25 2.57
C PRO A 319 5.59 -13.36 2.16
N ILE A 320 6.67 -13.37 2.96
CA ILE A 320 7.89 -12.62 2.67
C ILE A 320 8.65 -13.20 1.47
N ALA A 321 8.78 -14.52 1.36
CA ALA A 321 9.44 -15.19 0.24
C ALA A 321 8.65 -15.01 -1.06
N VAL A 322 7.31 -15.08 -1.01
CA VAL A 322 6.43 -14.77 -2.15
C VAL A 322 6.61 -13.33 -2.60
N SER A 323 6.66 -12.38 -1.66
CA SER A 323 6.85 -10.96 -1.97
C SER A 323 8.23 -10.69 -2.58
N ALA A 324 9.27 -11.33 -2.04
CA ALA A 324 10.63 -11.24 -2.59
C ALA A 324 10.71 -11.81 -4.02
N ARG A 325 10.12 -12.98 -4.28
CA ARG A 325 10.04 -13.56 -5.64
C ARG A 325 9.36 -12.63 -6.63
N LYS A 326 8.19 -12.11 -6.28
CA LYS A 326 7.44 -11.18 -7.14
C LYS A 326 8.27 -9.94 -7.46
N LEU A 327 8.99 -9.43 -6.46
CA LEU A 327 9.86 -8.28 -6.66
C LEU A 327 11.07 -8.60 -7.56
N ILE A 328 11.71 -9.76 -7.40
CA ILE A 328 12.80 -10.22 -8.29
C ILE A 328 12.30 -10.29 -9.75
N MET A 329 11.11 -10.87 -9.97
CA MET A 329 10.50 -10.92 -11.30
C MET A 329 10.23 -9.52 -11.87
N GLN A 330 9.85 -8.57 -11.02
CA GLN A 330 9.66 -7.17 -11.42
C GLN A 330 10.98 -6.49 -11.82
N TYR A 331 12.09 -6.79 -11.14
CA TYR A 331 13.41 -6.30 -11.56
C TYR A 331 13.86 -6.87 -12.91
N CYS A 332 13.45 -8.10 -13.24
CA CYS A 332 13.69 -8.68 -14.56
C CYS A 332 12.92 -7.95 -15.68
N SER A 333 11.82 -7.26 -15.36
CA SER A 333 10.99 -6.55 -16.35
C SER A 333 11.37 -5.08 -16.54
N LEU A 334 12.44 -4.62 -15.89
CA LEU A 334 13.02 -3.28 -16.11
C LEU A 334 13.44 -3.10 -17.56
N THR A 335 13.01 -2.02 -18.19
CA THR A 335 13.31 -1.70 -19.59
C THR A 335 13.16 -0.21 -19.87
N GLY A 336 13.51 0.21 -21.08
CA GLY A 336 13.38 1.60 -21.54
C GLY A 336 14.55 2.50 -21.15
N THR A 337 14.27 3.80 -21.02
CA THR A 337 15.29 4.87 -20.90
C THR A 337 16.12 4.83 -19.61
N ILE A 338 15.76 3.96 -18.65
CA ILE A 338 16.59 3.71 -17.47
C ILE A 338 17.97 3.19 -17.88
N PHE A 339 18.06 2.35 -18.92
CA PHE A 339 19.34 1.90 -19.48
C PHE A 339 19.89 2.94 -20.48
N PRO A 340 21.19 3.30 -20.38
CA PRO A 340 21.81 4.20 -21.33
C PRO A 340 21.94 3.55 -22.72
N SER A 341 22.21 4.35 -23.75
CA SER A 341 22.54 3.87 -25.09
C SER A 341 24.00 3.40 -25.17
N ASP A 342 24.34 2.38 -24.39
CA ASP A 342 25.70 1.83 -24.23
C ASP A 342 25.90 0.48 -24.97
N ASN A 343 25.21 0.31 -26.10
CA ASN A 343 25.09 -0.98 -26.81
C ASN A 343 24.50 -2.11 -25.95
N GLY A 344 23.78 -1.79 -24.87
CA GLY A 344 23.09 -2.77 -24.04
C GLY A 344 23.95 -3.40 -22.96
N GLN A 345 25.19 -2.92 -22.76
CA GLN A 345 26.12 -3.48 -21.78
C GLN A 345 25.57 -3.44 -20.35
N LEU A 346 25.00 -2.30 -19.91
CA LEU A 346 24.43 -2.19 -18.58
C LEU A 346 23.19 -3.07 -18.41
N GLN A 347 22.39 -3.22 -19.48
CA GLN A 347 21.21 -4.08 -19.46
C GLN A 347 21.60 -5.56 -19.37
N GLU A 348 22.62 -5.97 -20.13
CA GLU A 348 23.19 -7.31 -20.06
C GLU A 348 23.75 -7.60 -18.66
N HIS A 349 24.52 -6.66 -18.09
CA HIS A 349 25.05 -6.81 -16.73
C HIS A 349 23.95 -6.96 -15.67
N HIS A 350 22.89 -6.14 -15.75
CA HIS A 350 21.72 -6.21 -14.87
C HIS A 350 21.04 -7.58 -14.93
N LEU A 351 20.78 -8.08 -16.15
CA LEU A 351 20.17 -9.39 -16.36
C LEU A 351 21.07 -10.53 -15.90
N LEU A 352 22.37 -10.48 -16.20
CA LEU A 352 23.34 -11.48 -15.76
C LEU A 352 23.40 -11.56 -14.23
N GLN A 353 23.36 -10.42 -13.53
CA GLN A 353 23.34 -10.40 -12.08
C GLN A 353 22.08 -11.08 -11.51
N LEU A 354 20.89 -10.78 -12.05
CA LEU A 354 19.65 -11.44 -11.65
C LEU A 354 19.67 -12.95 -11.93
N LEU A 355 20.06 -13.34 -13.15
CA LEU A 355 20.13 -14.75 -13.56
C LEU A 355 21.14 -15.54 -12.72
N SER A 356 22.29 -14.94 -12.39
CA SER A 356 23.29 -15.58 -11.53
C SER A 356 22.74 -15.92 -10.14
N GLY A 357 21.84 -15.11 -9.58
CA GLY A 357 21.14 -15.44 -8.33
C GLY A 357 20.05 -16.48 -8.51
N ILE A 358 19.23 -16.33 -9.56
CA ILE A 358 18.06 -17.19 -9.82
C ILE A 358 18.47 -18.63 -10.14
N ILE A 359 19.57 -18.84 -10.87
CA ILE A 359 19.99 -20.18 -11.30
C ILE A 359 20.27 -21.12 -10.12
N HIS A 360 20.69 -20.58 -8.98
CA HIS A 360 20.91 -21.33 -7.74
C HIS A 360 19.61 -21.89 -7.15
N TRP A 361 18.44 -21.48 -7.65
CA TRP A 361 17.15 -21.91 -7.14
C TRP A 361 16.42 -22.87 -8.07
N ILE A 362 16.91 -23.10 -9.29
CA ILE A 362 16.28 -23.97 -10.29
C ILE A 362 16.84 -25.39 -10.13
N ASP A 363 15.99 -26.36 -9.78
CA ASP A 363 16.38 -27.78 -9.65
C ASP A 363 15.36 -28.73 -10.31
N PRO A 364 15.76 -29.65 -11.22
CA PRO A 364 17.07 -29.71 -11.89
C PRO A 364 17.16 -28.65 -13.00
N PRO A 365 18.27 -27.90 -13.09
CA PRO A 365 18.45 -26.84 -14.10
C PRO A 365 18.40 -27.40 -15.53
N ASP A 366 18.85 -28.64 -15.73
CA ASP A 366 18.81 -29.34 -17.03
C ASP A 366 17.39 -29.67 -17.48
N LEU A 367 16.50 -29.98 -16.53
CA LEU A 367 15.11 -30.30 -16.83
C LEU A 367 14.35 -29.04 -17.21
N VAL A 368 14.55 -27.94 -16.47
CA VAL A 368 13.91 -26.66 -16.76
C VAL A 368 14.44 -26.05 -18.07
N SER A 369 15.75 -26.10 -18.30
CA SER A 369 16.36 -25.61 -19.55
C SER A 369 15.84 -26.38 -20.78
N LYS A 370 15.78 -27.72 -20.71
CA LYS A 370 15.20 -28.56 -21.78
C LYS A 370 13.73 -28.24 -22.04
N GLN A 371 12.94 -27.94 -21.00
CA GLN A 371 11.52 -27.60 -21.14
C GLN A 371 11.30 -26.21 -21.75
N ILE A 372 12.14 -25.23 -21.41
CA ILE A 372 12.15 -23.89 -22.04
C ILE A 372 12.52 -24.01 -23.52
N GLU A 373 13.55 -24.80 -23.86
CA GLU A 373 13.94 -25.09 -25.24
C GLU A 373 12.82 -25.79 -26.04
N CYS A 374 12.00 -26.61 -25.37
CA CYS A 374 10.85 -27.28 -25.96
C CYS A 374 9.58 -26.41 -26.02
N GLY A 375 9.61 -25.15 -25.56
CA GLY A 375 8.50 -24.20 -25.67
C GLY A 375 7.26 -24.53 -24.84
N LYS A 376 7.39 -25.37 -23.80
CA LYS A 376 6.26 -25.76 -22.95
C LYS A 376 6.03 -24.74 -21.83
N SER A 377 4.81 -24.23 -21.72
CA SER A 377 4.32 -23.43 -20.59
C SER A 377 3.46 -24.33 -19.68
N GLU A 378 3.53 -24.10 -18.37
CA GLU A 378 3.01 -24.87 -17.22
C GLU A 378 1.69 -25.66 -17.39
N ARG A 379 0.79 -25.28 -18.29
CA ARG A 379 -0.51 -25.97 -18.45
C ARG A 379 -0.42 -27.41 -18.94
N SER A 380 0.71 -27.85 -19.51
CA SER A 380 0.89 -29.25 -19.93
C SER A 380 1.36 -30.18 -18.80
N LEU A 381 1.58 -29.68 -17.58
CA LEU A 381 2.13 -30.48 -16.46
C LEU A 381 1.11 -31.33 -15.69
N PHE A 382 -0.20 -31.12 -15.85
CA PHE A 382 -1.22 -31.76 -14.99
C PHE A 382 -1.96 -32.95 -15.58
N SER A 383 -1.64 -33.42 -16.80
CA SER A 383 -2.45 -34.46 -17.46
C SER A 383 -1.81 -35.84 -17.58
N GLU A 384 -0.54 -36.06 -17.22
CA GLU A 384 0.08 -37.38 -17.40
C GLU A 384 0.95 -37.79 -16.21
N SER A 385 0.37 -38.62 -15.33
CA SER A 385 0.97 -39.71 -14.50
C SER A 385 0.68 -39.60 -12.99
N PRO A 386 -0.05 -40.57 -12.37
CA PRO A 386 -0.50 -40.48 -10.97
C PRO A 386 0.52 -40.87 -9.88
N SER A 387 1.80 -41.10 -10.19
CA SER A 387 2.76 -41.68 -9.23
C SER A 387 3.91 -40.77 -8.79
N ALA A 388 3.94 -39.50 -9.20
CA ALA A 388 4.97 -38.52 -8.82
C ALA A 388 4.40 -37.32 -8.04
N ALA A 389 3.23 -37.45 -7.42
CA ALA A 389 2.47 -36.37 -6.79
C ALA A 389 3.09 -35.81 -5.47
N GLY A 390 4.33 -36.17 -5.12
CA GLY A 390 4.97 -35.77 -3.87
C GLY A 390 6.13 -34.78 -3.97
N TYR A 391 6.64 -34.47 -5.16
CA TYR A 391 7.94 -33.77 -5.29
C TYR A 391 7.99 -32.56 -6.23
N PHE A 392 6.87 -32.16 -6.85
CA PHE A 392 6.89 -31.11 -7.89
C PHE A 392 5.74 -30.11 -7.80
N SER A 393 5.25 -29.80 -6.60
CA SER A 393 4.33 -28.67 -6.38
C SER A 393 5.05 -27.34 -6.07
N ASP A 394 6.38 -27.35 -5.94
CA ASP A 394 7.15 -26.26 -5.31
C ASP A 394 7.85 -25.28 -6.27
N TYR A 395 7.54 -25.33 -7.56
CA TYR A 395 8.11 -24.42 -8.55
C TYR A 395 7.04 -23.95 -9.51
N PHE A 396 6.33 -22.88 -9.13
CA PHE A 396 6.22 -21.60 -9.84
C PHE A 396 5.19 -20.69 -9.15
#